data_AF-A0A962ZP93-F1
#
_entry.id   AF-A0A962ZP93-F1
#
_cell.length_a   1.000
_cell.length_b   1.000
_cell.length_c   1.000
_cell.angle_alpha   90.00
_cell.angle_beta   90.00
_cell.angle_gamma   90.00
#
_symmetry.space_group_name_H-M   'P 1'
#
loop_
_entity.id
_entity.type
_entity.pdbx_description
1 polymer ?
#
loop_
_entity_poly.entity_id
_entity_poly.type
_entity_poly.pdbx_seq_one_letter_code
_entity_poly.pdbx_strand_id
1 'polypeptide(L)'
;MSGRSSGNHYLGTDRFAQALRSGIHRVISEQENLNSINVFPVADGDTGTNLSLSLGAALQTLQRPPGKHISTLLAAIADVLLDSARGNSGAIVAQFFQGVSDTAEQLTRFTTHTFAKAVERGSEYARDALCDPREGTILSVIAAFSASLQRQTASETAQDFAALLVTALPECRKALSRTQTQVDERGGGGVVGGGGG
;
A
#
# COMPACT_ATOMS: atom_id res chain seq x y z
N MET A 1 7.77 6.23 -40.49
CA MET A 1 6.87 6.95 -39.57
C MET A 1 7.18 6.45 -38.17
N SER A 2 7.75 7.33 -37.33
CA SER A 2 8.30 7.00 -36.02
C SER A 2 7.18 6.62 -35.04
N GLY A 3 7.27 5.42 -34.45
CA GLY A 3 6.39 4.96 -33.39
C GLY A 3 6.61 5.77 -32.12
N ARG A 4 5.73 6.72 -31.85
CA ARG A 4 5.67 7.39 -30.55
C ARG A 4 5.22 6.39 -29.50
N SER A 5 6.10 6.10 -28.55
CA SER A 5 5.78 5.45 -27.27
C SER A 5 4.49 6.06 -26.72
N SER A 6 3.45 5.25 -26.58
CA SER A 6 2.23 5.65 -25.85
C SER A 6 2.60 5.74 -24.38
N GLY A 7 3.03 6.92 -23.95
CA GLY A 7 3.55 7.13 -22.61
C GLY A 7 2.53 6.69 -21.55
N ASN A 8 3.04 6.08 -20.49
CA ASN A 8 2.29 5.45 -19.41
C ASN A 8 1.67 6.50 -18.46
N HIS A 9 1.08 7.56 -19.01
CA HIS A 9 0.61 8.76 -18.30
C HIS A 9 -0.72 8.56 -17.57
N TYR A 10 -1.48 7.56 -17.99
CA TYR A 10 -2.76 7.20 -17.39
C TYR A 10 -2.77 5.74 -16.95
N LEU A 11 -3.46 5.48 -15.86
CA LEU A 11 -3.70 4.15 -15.32
C LEU A 11 -5.21 3.86 -15.34
N GLY A 12 -5.64 3.06 -16.32
CA GLY A 12 -7.02 2.60 -16.45
C GLY A 12 -7.31 1.37 -15.57
N THR A 13 -8.59 1.01 -15.49
CA THR A 13 -9.10 -0.06 -14.62
C THR A 13 -8.37 -1.39 -14.80
N ASP A 14 -8.16 -1.86 -16.02
CA ASP A 14 -7.55 -3.19 -16.28
C ASP A 14 -6.12 -3.28 -15.76
N ARG A 15 -5.34 -2.23 -16.02
CA ARG A 15 -3.93 -2.16 -15.59
C ARG A 15 -3.82 -1.95 -14.09
N PHE A 16 -4.71 -1.16 -13.49
CA PHE A 16 -4.81 -1.02 -12.05
C PHE A 16 -5.16 -2.37 -11.40
N ALA A 17 -6.18 -3.06 -11.91
CA ALA A 17 -6.59 -4.37 -11.42
C ALA A 17 -5.47 -5.40 -11.53
N GLN A 18 -4.75 -5.43 -12.66
CA GLN A 18 -3.60 -6.31 -12.85
C GLN A 18 -2.48 -6.00 -11.87
N ALA A 19 -2.12 -4.73 -11.69
CA ALA A 19 -1.09 -4.32 -10.74
C ALA A 19 -1.47 -4.70 -9.30
N LEU A 20 -2.73 -4.46 -8.91
CA LEU A 20 -3.22 -4.79 -7.58
C LEU A 20 -3.26 -6.30 -7.34
N ARG A 21 -3.71 -7.12 -8.31
CA ARG A 21 -3.63 -8.59 -8.21
C ARG A 21 -2.20 -9.06 -7.98
N SER A 22 -1.24 -8.54 -8.74
CA SER A 22 0.18 -8.89 -8.57
C SER A 22 0.70 -8.51 -7.18
N GLY A 23 0.32 -7.32 -6.68
CA GLY A 23 0.66 -6.88 -5.33
C GLY A 23 0.06 -7.77 -4.24
N ILE A 24 -1.21 -8.12 -4.36
CA ILE A 24 -1.88 -9.02 -3.40
C ILE A 24 -1.24 -10.41 -3.41
N HIS A 25 -0.99 -10.99 -4.58
CA HIS A 25 -0.30 -12.28 -4.67
C HIS A 25 1.08 -12.24 -4.03
N ARG A 26 1.81 -11.12 -4.17
CA ARG A 26 3.11 -10.94 -3.52
C ARG A 26 2.97 -10.96 -1.99
N VAL A 27 1.99 -10.24 -1.44
CA VAL A 27 1.74 -10.22 0.02
C VAL A 27 1.38 -11.63 0.52
N ILE A 28 0.46 -12.32 -0.17
CA ILE A 28 0.06 -13.69 0.19
C ILE A 28 1.25 -14.64 0.14
N SER A 29 2.10 -14.54 -0.89
CA SER A 29 3.30 -15.39 -1.01
C SER A 29 4.34 -15.18 0.10
N GLU A 30 4.28 -14.03 0.77
CA GLU A 30 5.19 -13.63 1.84
C GLU A 30 4.53 -13.76 3.23
N GLN A 31 3.37 -14.41 3.34
CA GLN A 31 2.61 -14.52 4.57
C GLN A 31 3.46 -14.97 5.77
N GLU A 32 4.21 -16.07 5.62
CA GLU A 32 5.03 -16.63 6.71
C GLU A 32 6.17 -15.69 7.11
N ASN A 33 6.78 -15.02 6.13
CA ASN A 33 7.80 -14.01 6.38
C ASN A 33 7.23 -12.78 7.09
N LEU A 34 6.04 -12.31 6.68
CA LEU A 34 5.34 -11.21 7.34
C LEU A 34 4.93 -11.56 8.78
N ASN A 35 4.57 -12.83 9.04
CA ASN A 35 4.33 -13.32 10.39
C ASN A 35 5.62 -13.36 11.22
N SER A 36 6.76 -13.73 10.63
CA SER A 36 8.03 -13.88 11.36
C SER A 36 8.71 -12.55 11.71
N ILE A 37 8.48 -11.50 10.91
CA ILE A 37 9.04 -10.16 11.17
C ILE A 37 8.12 -9.27 12.02
N ASN A 38 6.97 -9.76 12.47
CA ASN A 38 6.06 -9.01 13.35
C ASN A 38 6.62 -8.94 14.78
N VAL A 39 7.62 -8.08 15.00
CA VAL A 39 8.29 -7.92 16.30
C VAL A 39 7.84 -6.67 17.07
N PHE A 40 7.01 -5.79 16.50
CA PHE A 40 6.59 -4.55 17.17
C PHE A 40 5.25 -3.99 16.64
N PRO A 41 4.36 -3.42 17.48
CA PRO A 41 4.44 -3.33 18.94
C PRO A 41 3.93 -4.58 19.68
N VAL A 42 3.22 -5.48 18.97
CA VAL A 42 2.67 -6.73 19.51
C VAL A 42 3.12 -7.87 18.60
N ALA A 43 3.98 -8.73 19.12
CA ALA A 43 4.49 -9.91 18.41
C ALA A 43 3.53 -11.10 18.59
N ASP A 44 2.33 -11.00 18.04
CA ASP A 44 1.34 -12.09 17.99
C ASP A 44 1.55 -13.02 16.79
N GLY A 45 2.49 -12.69 15.89
CA GLY A 45 2.86 -13.52 14.75
C GLY A 45 1.76 -13.69 13.70
N ASP A 46 0.75 -12.81 13.67
CA ASP A 46 -0.43 -12.97 12.81
C ASP A 46 -0.54 -11.96 11.67
N THR A 47 0.37 -10.98 11.58
CA THR A 47 0.28 -9.86 10.63
C THR A 47 0.14 -10.31 9.17
N GLY A 48 0.95 -11.27 8.74
CA GLY A 48 0.86 -11.87 7.41
C GLY A 48 -0.46 -12.60 7.20
N THR A 49 -0.91 -13.38 8.19
CA THR A 49 -2.20 -14.09 8.15
C THR A 49 -3.37 -13.12 8.00
N ASN A 50 -3.37 -12.05 8.80
CA ASN A 50 -4.38 -10.99 8.77
C ASN A 50 -4.43 -10.27 7.42
N LEU A 51 -3.27 -9.94 6.85
CA LEU A 51 -3.16 -9.34 5.52
C LEU A 51 -3.61 -10.31 4.41
N SER A 52 -3.19 -11.58 4.46
CA SER A 52 -3.57 -12.59 3.48
C SER A 52 -5.09 -12.83 3.44
N LEU A 53 -5.73 -12.93 4.61
CA LEU A 53 -7.18 -13.13 4.70
C LEU A 53 -7.94 -11.90 4.17
N SER A 54 -7.51 -10.70 4.55
CA SER A 54 -8.16 -9.45 4.13
C SER A 54 -7.99 -9.22 2.62
N LEU A 55 -6.76 -9.27 2.11
CA LEU A 55 -6.46 -9.04 0.70
C LEU A 55 -6.94 -10.17 -0.21
N GLY A 56 -6.96 -11.41 0.29
CA GLY A 56 -7.46 -12.57 -0.44
C GLY A 56 -8.92 -12.43 -0.84
N ALA A 57 -9.75 -11.77 -0.01
CA ALA A 57 -11.14 -11.48 -0.35
C ALA A 57 -11.25 -10.54 -1.57
N ALA A 58 -10.39 -9.53 -1.65
CA ALA A 58 -10.38 -8.58 -2.77
C ALA A 58 -9.97 -9.19 -4.11
N LEU A 59 -9.25 -10.33 -4.12
CA LEU A 59 -8.92 -11.04 -5.37
C LEU A 59 -10.16 -11.49 -6.13
N GLN A 60 -11.23 -11.87 -5.44
CA GLN A 60 -12.48 -12.27 -6.08
C GLN A 60 -13.13 -11.10 -6.83
N THR A 61 -13.09 -9.91 -6.25
CA THR A 61 -13.54 -8.66 -6.90
C THR A 61 -12.68 -8.35 -8.12
N LEU A 62 -11.37 -8.53 -8.01
CA LEU A 62 -10.40 -8.27 -9.08
C LEU A 62 -10.41 -9.28 -10.23
N GLN A 63 -11.00 -10.46 -10.05
CA GLN A 63 -11.16 -11.48 -11.09
C GLN A 63 -12.36 -11.21 -12.00
N ARG A 64 -13.31 -10.37 -11.57
CA ARG A 64 -14.45 -9.97 -12.41
C ARG A 64 -13.97 -9.05 -13.53
N PRO A 65 -14.64 -9.05 -14.70
CA PRO A 65 -14.32 -8.14 -15.78
C PRO A 65 -14.33 -6.69 -15.27
N PRO A 66 -13.20 -5.98 -15.31
CA PRO A 66 -13.13 -4.60 -14.86
C PRO A 66 -14.08 -3.73 -15.69
N GLY A 67 -14.93 -2.95 -15.01
CA GLY A 67 -15.73 -1.93 -15.67
C GLY A 67 -14.87 -0.81 -16.27
N LYS A 68 -15.46 0.05 -17.10
CA LYS A 68 -14.75 1.19 -17.72
C LYS A 68 -14.28 2.24 -16.70
N HIS A 69 -14.82 2.24 -15.49
CA HIS A 69 -14.58 3.25 -14.48
C HIS A 69 -13.76 2.69 -13.32
N ILE A 70 -12.60 3.29 -13.07
CA ILE A 70 -11.75 2.91 -11.93
C ILE A 70 -12.45 3.17 -10.59
N SER A 71 -13.34 4.16 -10.52
CA SER A 71 -14.17 4.45 -9.35
C SER A 71 -15.01 3.25 -8.92
N THR A 72 -15.67 2.57 -9.87
CA THR A 72 -16.49 1.39 -9.59
C THR A 72 -15.67 0.22 -9.07
N LEU A 73 -14.47 0.02 -9.62
CA LEU A 73 -13.57 -1.02 -9.13
C LEU A 73 -13.07 -0.70 -7.70
N LEU A 74 -12.67 0.55 -7.45
CA LEU A 74 -12.16 0.97 -6.15
C LEU A 74 -13.22 0.89 -5.06
N ALA A 75 -14.46 1.31 -5.35
CA ALA A 75 -15.58 1.17 -4.41
C ALA A 75 -15.80 -0.30 -4.03
N ALA A 76 -15.87 -1.19 -5.02
CA ALA A 76 -16.05 -2.62 -4.75
C ALA A 76 -14.86 -3.26 -4.00
N ILE A 77 -13.64 -2.77 -4.20
CA ILE A 77 -12.46 -3.23 -3.44
C ILE A 77 -12.52 -2.70 -2.00
N ALA A 78 -12.83 -1.43 -1.81
CA ALA A 78 -12.93 -0.80 -0.49
C ALA A 78 -14.01 -1.49 0.35
N ASP A 79 -15.21 -1.69 -0.19
CA ASP A 79 -16.32 -2.40 0.47
C ASP A 79 -15.88 -3.80 0.92
N VAL A 80 -15.30 -4.60 0.01
CA VAL A 80 -14.87 -5.97 0.34
C VAL A 80 -13.73 -5.98 1.37
N LEU A 81 -12.80 -5.03 1.30
CA LEU A 81 -11.71 -4.95 2.29
C LEU A 81 -12.23 -4.55 3.67
N LEU A 82 -13.21 -3.64 3.75
CA LEU A 82 -13.85 -3.27 5.02
C LEU A 82 -14.57 -4.46 5.66
N ASP A 83 -15.33 -5.23 4.87
CA ASP A 83 -16.06 -6.41 5.34
C ASP A 83 -15.14 -7.58 5.75
N SER A 84 -13.99 -7.70 5.09
CA SER A 84 -13.07 -8.83 5.28
C SER A 84 -11.87 -8.53 6.18
N ALA A 85 -11.71 -7.27 6.61
CA ALA A 85 -10.57 -6.83 7.40
C ALA A 85 -10.35 -7.69 8.66
N ARG A 86 -9.13 -8.20 8.82
CA ARG A 86 -8.71 -8.96 10.00
C ARG A 86 -7.58 -8.24 10.73
N GLY A 87 -7.75 -8.06 12.04
CA GLY A 87 -6.78 -7.40 12.90
C GLY A 87 -6.46 -5.96 12.48
N ASN A 88 -5.44 -5.38 13.12
CA ASN A 88 -5.03 -4.01 12.84
C ASN A 88 -4.48 -3.86 11.41
N SER A 89 -3.68 -4.82 10.95
CA SER A 89 -3.06 -4.79 9.61
C SER A 89 -4.11 -4.83 8.50
N GLY A 90 -5.18 -5.63 8.65
CA GLY A 90 -6.32 -5.64 7.73
C GLY A 90 -7.10 -4.32 7.77
N ALA A 91 -7.36 -3.78 8.97
CA ALA A 91 -8.07 -2.50 9.12
C ALA A 91 -7.33 -1.31 8.49
N ILE A 92 -6.01 -1.22 8.67
CA ILE A 92 -5.17 -0.19 8.05
C ILE A 92 -5.28 -0.25 6.52
N VAL A 93 -5.19 -1.45 5.93
CA VAL A 93 -5.28 -1.63 4.48
C VAL A 93 -6.69 -1.32 3.98
N ALA A 94 -7.73 -1.76 4.68
CA ALA A 94 -9.11 -1.44 4.30
C ALA A 94 -9.37 0.06 4.30
N GLN A 95 -8.92 0.77 5.34
CA GLN A 95 -9.06 2.22 5.44
C GLN A 95 -8.22 2.96 4.39
N PHE A 96 -7.02 2.47 4.08
CA PHE A 96 -6.23 3.00 2.96
C PHE A 96 -7.02 2.96 1.64
N PHE A 97 -7.61 1.81 1.30
CA PHE A 97 -8.38 1.68 0.06
C PHE A 97 -9.70 2.46 0.09
N GLN A 98 -10.33 2.61 1.26
CA GLN A 98 -11.48 3.50 1.42
C GLN A 98 -11.11 4.95 1.06
N GLY A 99 -10.02 5.48 1.60
CA GLY A 99 -9.57 6.85 1.29
C GLY A 99 -9.18 7.05 -0.17
N VAL A 100 -8.56 6.03 -0.79
CA VAL A 100 -8.29 6.02 -2.23
C VAL A 100 -9.60 6.04 -3.04
N SER A 101 -10.60 5.25 -2.64
CA SER A 101 -11.89 5.16 -3.31
C SER A 101 -12.65 6.49 -3.26
N ASP A 102 -12.74 7.13 -2.09
CA ASP A 102 -13.41 8.42 -1.89
C ASP A 102 -12.83 9.51 -2.82
N THR A 103 -11.52 9.49 -3.06
CA THR A 103 -10.87 10.47 -3.96
C THR A 103 -11.04 10.13 -5.44
N ALA A 104 -11.35 8.88 -5.75
CA ALA A 104 -11.50 8.38 -7.10
C ALA A 104 -12.94 8.49 -7.63
N GLU A 105 -13.86 9.09 -6.87
CA GLU A 105 -15.23 9.30 -7.30
C GLU A 105 -15.30 9.91 -8.71
N GLN A 106 -16.18 9.35 -9.54
CA GLN A 106 -16.40 9.75 -10.93
C GLN A 106 -15.20 9.58 -11.89
N LEU A 107 -14.04 9.11 -11.43
CA LEU A 107 -12.89 8.88 -12.30
C LEU A 107 -13.09 7.65 -13.20
N THR A 108 -12.74 7.81 -14.48
CA THR A 108 -12.63 6.68 -15.42
C THR A 108 -11.25 6.03 -15.36
N ARG A 109 -10.22 6.81 -15.05
CA ARG A 109 -8.80 6.40 -14.98
C ARG A 109 -8.03 7.39 -14.11
N PHE A 110 -6.89 6.97 -13.57
CA PHE A 110 -5.99 7.89 -12.88
C PHE A 110 -5.02 8.58 -13.85
N THR A 111 -4.78 9.87 -13.64
CA THR A 111 -3.51 10.54 -13.94
C THR A 111 -2.54 10.37 -12.77
N THR A 112 -1.25 10.68 -12.98
CA THR A 112 -0.25 10.73 -11.90
C THR A 112 -0.69 11.64 -10.75
N HIS A 113 -1.27 12.82 -11.05
CA HIS A 113 -1.78 13.75 -10.03
C HIS A 113 -2.98 13.19 -9.25
N THR A 114 -3.99 12.64 -9.94
CA THR A 114 -5.15 12.07 -9.24
C THR A 114 -4.78 10.84 -8.42
N PHE A 115 -3.80 10.06 -8.87
CA PHE A 115 -3.27 8.93 -8.11
C PHE A 115 -2.51 9.40 -6.86
N ALA A 116 -1.66 10.42 -6.98
CA ALA A 116 -0.96 10.99 -5.82
C ALA A 116 -1.93 11.50 -4.76
N LYS A 117 -2.99 12.21 -5.17
CA LYS A 117 -4.06 12.68 -4.27
C LYS A 117 -4.83 11.52 -3.62
N ALA A 118 -5.17 10.49 -4.39
CA ALA A 118 -5.87 9.34 -3.85
C ALA A 118 -5.02 8.56 -2.83
N VAL A 119 -3.71 8.41 -3.10
CA VAL A 119 -2.77 7.78 -2.16
C VAL A 119 -2.56 8.64 -0.91
N GLU A 120 -2.53 9.96 -1.04
CA GLU A 120 -2.49 10.88 0.10
C GLU A 120 -3.70 10.70 1.00
N ARG A 121 -4.91 10.70 0.43
CA ARG A 121 -6.13 10.47 1.20
C ARG A 121 -6.16 9.08 1.84
N GLY A 122 -5.75 8.05 1.11
CA GLY A 122 -5.57 6.70 1.66
C GLY A 122 -4.58 6.67 2.83
N SER A 123 -3.48 7.42 2.73
CA SER A 123 -2.48 7.53 3.81
C SER A 123 -3.04 8.17 5.07
N GLU A 124 -3.92 9.16 4.94
CA GLU A 124 -4.63 9.78 6.07
C GLU A 124 -5.56 8.76 6.74
N TYR A 125 -6.41 8.09 5.95
CA TYR A 125 -7.35 7.10 6.50
C TYR A 125 -6.65 5.92 7.17
N ALA A 126 -5.55 5.44 6.57
CA ALA A 126 -4.73 4.39 7.15
C ALA A 126 -4.20 4.78 8.54
N ARG A 127 -3.81 6.05 8.72
CA ARG A 127 -3.32 6.57 9.99
C ARG A 127 -4.45 6.74 11.01
N ASP A 128 -5.60 7.25 10.57
CA ASP A 128 -6.79 7.47 11.41
C ASP A 128 -7.50 6.17 11.81
N ALA A 129 -7.20 5.05 11.13
CA ALA A 129 -7.70 3.72 11.46
C ALA A 129 -7.29 3.24 12.87
N LEU A 130 -6.24 3.82 13.46
CA LEU A 130 -5.69 3.42 14.75
C LEU A 130 -5.82 4.54 15.78
N CYS A 131 -6.20 4.18 17.01
CA CYS A 131 -6.25 5.13 18.12
C CYS A 131 -4.87 5.66 18.53
N ASP A 132 -3.81 4.87 18.33
CA ASP A 132 -2.42 5.22 18.67
C ASP A 132 -1.48 4.81 17.52
N PRO A 133 -1.42 5.60 16.43
CA PRO A 133 -0.61 5.28 15.26
C PRO A 133 0.87 5.35 15.61
N ARG A 134 1.59 4.24 15.37
CA ARG A 134 3.02 4.14 15.65
C ARG A 134 3.85 4.42 14.40
N GLU A 135 4.76 5.40 14.49
CA GLU A 135 5.88 5.52 13.55
C GLU A 135 6.80 4.30 13.70
N GLY A 136 7.42 3.88 12.60
CA GLY A 136 8.16 2.62 12.56
C GLY A 136 7.30 1.43 12.15
N THR A 137 6.15 1.66 11.51
CA THR A 137 5.24 0.62 11.03
C THR A 137 4.94 0.80 9.54
N ILE A 138 4.02 0.00 9.00
CA ILE A 138 3.48 0.16 7.64
C ILE A 138 3.00 1.60 7.37
N LEU A 139 2.52 2.32 8.39
CA LEU A 139 2.09 3.71 8.27
C LEU A 139 3.23 4.65 7.83
N SER A 140 4.46 4.41 8.30
CA SER A 140 5.62 5.22 7.90
C SER A 140 5.99 4.96 6.43
N VAL A 141 5.82 3.72 5.95
CA VAL A 141 6.05 3.36 4.54
C VAL A 141 4.97 3.97 3.64
N ILE A 142 3.70 3.88 4.03
CA ILE A 142 2.58 4.51 3.29
C ILE A 142 2.76 6.04 3.22
N ALA A 143 3.13 6.68 4.34
CA ALA A 143 3.38 8.12 4.38
C ALA A 143 4.57 8.53 3.49
N ALA A 144 5.65 7.75 3.48
CA ALA A 144 6.80 8.02 2.61
C ALA A 144 6.45 7.86 1.12
N PHE A 145 5.64 6.85 0.79
CA PHE A 145 5.10 6.66 -0.56
C PHE A 145 4.28 7.88 -0.99
N SER A 146 3.26 8.24 -0.21
CA SER A 146 2.41 9.42 -0.43
C SER A 146 3.23 10.69 -0.65
N ALA A 147 4.15 11.00 0.29
CA ALA A 147 4.98 12.19 0.21
C ALA A 147 5.88 12.21 -1.03
N SER A 148 6.39 11.05 -1.47
CA SER A 148 7.18 10.96 -2.71
C SER A 148 6.32 11.25 -3.95
N LEU A 149 5.11 10.69 -4.02
CA LEU A 149 4.20 10.95 -5.13
C LEU A 149 3.84 12.44 -5.21
N GLN A 150 3.45 13.03 -4.08
CA GLN A 150 3.06 14.44 -3.99
C GLN A 150 4.19 15.37 -4.45
N ARG A 151 5.41 15.16 -3.95
CA ARG A 151 6.59 15.94 -4.38
C ARG A 151 6.79 15.85 -5.89
N GLN A 152 6.80 14.64 -6.45
CA GLN A 152 7.05 14.43 -7.86
C GLN A 152 5.97 15.05 -8.77
N THR A 153 4.71 15.05 -8.33
CA THR A 153 3.62 15.69 -9.06
C THR A 153 3.63 17.21 -8.92
N ALA A 154 4.03 17.74 -7.75
CA ALA A 154 4.13 19.18 -7.54
C ALA A 154 5.30 19.81 -8.32
N SER A 155 6.39 19.08 -8.52
CA SER A 155 7.54 19.53 -9.33
C SER A 155 7.42 19.20 -10.82
N GLU A 156 6.30 18.62 -11.27
CA GLU A 156 6.08 18.17 -12.65
C GLU A 156 7.17 17.21 -13.19
N THR A 157 7.88 16.53 -12.29
CA THR A 157 8.99 15.62 -12.65
C THR A 157 8.50 14.22 -13.00
N ALA A 158 7.32 13.82 -12.52
CA ALA A 158 6.71 12.55 -12.87
C ALA A 158 6.09 12.60 -14.27
N GLN A 159 6.90 12.26 -15.27
CA GLN A 159 6.42 12.21 -16.65
C GLN A 159 5.37 11.12 -16.83
N ASP A 160 5.51 9.94 -16.20
CA ASP A 160 4.55 8.84 -16.30
C ASP A 160 4.48 7.98 -15.02
N PHE A 161 3.57 6.99 -14.99
CA PHE A 161 3.43 6.08 -13.84
C PHE A 161 4.68 5.23 -13.57
N ALA A 162 5.49 4.92 -14.59
CA ALA A 162 6.70 4.14 -14.38
C ALA A 162 7.75 4.96 -13.62
N ALA A 163 8.02 6.19 -14.10
CA ALA A 163 8.90 7.14 -13.42
C ALA A 163 8.41 7.46 -12.00
N LEU A 164 7.09 7.67 -11.85
CA LEU A 164 6.47 7.96 -10.56
C LEU A 164 6.74 6.86 -9.52
N LEU A 165 6.53 5.59 -9.90
CA LEU A 165 6.71 4.43 -9.02
C LEU A 165 8.20 4.10 -8.79
N VAL A 166 9.05 4.20 -9.82
CA VAL A 166 10.50 3.94 -9.72
C VAL A 166 11.16 4.90 -8.74
N THR A 167 10.80 6.18 -8.78
CA THR A 167 11.32 7.20 -7.86
C THR A 167 10.77 7.04 -6.44
N ALA A 168 9.53 6.54 -6.29
CA ALA A 168 8.92 6.35 -4.97
C ALA A 168 9.47 5.13 -4.22
N LEU A 169 9.91 4.09 -4.93
CA LEU A 169 10.36 2.83 -4.32
C LEU A 169 11.59 2.99 -3.39
N PRO A 170 12.67 3.73 -3.74
CA PRO A 170 13.78 3.99 -2.82
C PRO A 170 13.34 4.69 -1.52
N GLU A 171 12.41 5.64 -1.60
CA GLU A 171 11.88 6.34 -0.42
C GLU A 171 11.11 5.39 0.50
N CYS A 172 10.31 4.48 -0.08
CA CYS A 172 9.62 3.43 0.67
C CYS A 172 10.61 2.48 1.36
N ARG A 173 11.67 2.06 0.66
CA ARG A 173 12.72 1.20 1.22
C ARG A 173 13.48 1.88 2.36
N LYS A 174 13.75 3.17 2.23
CA LYS A 174 14.38 3.98 3.28
C LYS A 174 13.47 4.15 4.50
N ALA A 175 12.16 4.30 4.30
CA ALA A 175 11.20 4.31 5.39
C ALA A 175 11.16 2.94 6.09
N LEU A 176 11.14 1.85 5.32
CA LEU A 176 11.18 0.48 5.84
C LEU A 176 12.47 0.17 6.62
N SER A 177 13.64 0.60 6.14
CA SER A 177 14.89 0.37 6.88
C SER A 177 14.90 1.11 8.22
N ARG A 178 14.27 2.29 8.28
CA ARG A 178 14.14 3.06 9.53
C ARG A 178 13.20 2.40 10.53
N THR A 179 12.20 1.64 10.07
CA THR A 179 11.35 0.88 10.99
C THR A 179 12.16 -0.14 11.77
N GLN A 180 13.12 -0.81 11.13
CA GLN A 180 14.00 -1.78 11.80
C GLN A 180 14.83 -1.12 12.91
N THR A 181 15.52 -0.02 12.60
CA THR A 181 16.30 0.71 13.62
C THR A 181 15.45 1.28 14.75
N GLN A 182 14.23 1.73 14.46
CA GLN A 182 13.31 2.24 15.51
C GLN A 182 12.76 1.13 16.40
N VAL A 183 12.58 -0.08 15.86
CA VAL A 183 12.25 -1.28 16.63
C VAL A 183 13.42 -1.65 17.54
N ASP A 184 14.66 -1.61 17.03
CA ASP A 184 15.86 -1.89 17.84
C ASP A 184 16.03 -0.89 19.01
N GLU A 185 15.80 0.40 18.76
CA GLU A 185 15.89 1.46 19.78
C GLU A 185 14.77 1.36 20.84
N ARG A 186 13.56 0.95 20.45
CA ARG A 186 12.41 0.82 21.36
C ARG A 186 12.33 -0.55 22.04
N GLY A 187 12.97 -1.55 21.47
CA GLY A 187 13.12 -2.90 22.01
C GLY A 187 14.35 -3.09 22.91
N GLY A 188 14.93 -2.00 23.42
CA GLY A 188 16.14 -1.95 24.26
C GLY A 188 16.04 -2.72 25.59
N GLY A 189 15.96 -4.04 25.51
CA GLY A 189 15.91 -4.97 26.63
C GLY A 189 15.68 -6.41 26.16
N GLY A 190 16.46 -6.92 25.20
CA GLY A 190 16.22 -8.30 24.74
C GLY A 190 17.06 -8.87 23.61
N VAL A 191 18.23 -8.33 23.27
CA VAL A 191 19.22 -9.09 22.48
C VAL A 191 20.57 -9.10 23.20
N VAL A 192 20.58 -9.74 24.36
CA VAL A 192 21.82 -10.27 24.95
C VAL A 192 21.75 -11.79 24.90
N GLY A 193 22.59 -12.39 24.05
CA GLY A 193 23.15 -13.72 24.30
C GLY A 193 22.79 -14.84 23.31
N GLY A 194 23.78 -15.24 22.51
CA GLY A 194 23.92 -16.61 21.96
C GLY A 194 24.16 -16.64 20.45
N GLY A 195 25.35 -16.86 19.92
CA GLY A 195 26.62 -17.23 20.53
C GLY A 195 27.74 -17.12 19.49
N GLY A 196 28.97 -17.00 19.98
CA GLY A 196 30.16 -17.22 19.17
C GLY A 196 30.31 -18.70 18.82
N GLY A 197 30.80 -18.96 17.62
CA GLY A 197 31.06 -20.29 17.05
C GLY A 197 31.14 -20.21 15.54
#